data_AF-A0A354YSU0-F1
#
_entry.id   AF-A0A354YSU0-F1
#
_cell.length_a   1.000
_cell.length_b   1.000
_cell.length_c   1.000
_cell.angle_alpha   90.00
_cell.angle_beta   90.00
_cell.angle_gamma   90.00
#
_symmetry.space_group_name_H-M   'P 1'
#
loop_
_entity.id
_entity.type
_entity.pdbx_description
1 polymer ?
#
loop_
_entity_poly.entity_id
_entity_poly.type
_entity_poly.pdbx_seq_one_letter_code
_entity_poly.pdbx_strand_id
1 'polypeptide(L)'
;STFSAVSNRPRVMVIIIRYKCDSCGHTHALLPEFLIPYRSYSLLFILAVLKDYCLTIEKISEKYGIAASTIYTWKALFLKNKKI
;
A
#
# COMPACT_ATOMS: atom_id res chain seq x y z
N SER A 1 -17.81 -5.92 30.03
CA SER A 1 -18.14 -6.88 28.97
C SER A 1 -17.79 -6.24 27.62
N THR A 2 -17.13 -6.99 26.76
CA THR A 2 -16.30 -6.55 25.61
C THR A 2 -17.03 -5.71 24.55
N PHE A 3 -16.53 -4.48 24.30
CA PHE A 3 -16.84 -3.70 23.09
C PHE A 3 -15.97 -4.20 21.94
N SER A 4 -16.54 -5.08 21.11
CA SER A 4 -15.88 -5.54 19.88
C SER A 4 -15.93 -4.41 18.84
N ALA A 5 -14.79 -3.78 18.57
CA ALA A 5 -14.65 -2.82 17.47
C ALA A 5 -14.82 -3.56 16.14
N VAL A 6 -16.03 -3.50 15.56
CA VAL A 6 -16.30 -4.00 14.21
C VAL A 6 -15.55 -3.11 13.21
N SER A 7 -14.42 -3.61 12.73
CA SER A 7 -13.63 -2.98 11.66
C SER A 7 -14.43 -2.98 10.36
N ASN A 8 -15.15 -1.89 10.10
CA ASN A 8 -15.86 -1.68 8.83
C ASN A 8 -14.84 -1.32 7.74
N ARG A 9 -14.16 -2.33 7.17
CA ARG A 9 -13.27 -2.12 6.03
C ARG A 9 -14.11 -1.97 4.76
N PRO A 10 -14.01 -0.84 4.02
CA PRO A 10 -14.73 -0.69 2.77
C PRO A 10 -14.29 -1.77 1.78
N ARG A 11 -15.27 -2.50 1.20
CA ARG A 11 -15.03 -3.46 0.12
C ARG A 11 -15.07 -2.71 -1.20
N VAL A 12 -13.96 -2.71 -1.93
CA VAL A 12 -13.90 -2.15 -3.28
C VAL A 12 -14.07 -3.28 -4.29
N MET A 13 -15.05 -3.17 -5.17
CA MET A 13 -15.23 -4.10 -6.28
C MET A 13 -14.37 -3.64 -7.45
N VAL A 14 -13.61 -4.57 -8.04
CA VAL A 14 -12.70 -4.27 -9.13
C VAL A 14 -12.94 -5.19 -10.31
N ILE A 15 -13.13 -4.61 -11.49
CA ILE A 15 -13.35 -5.33 -12.75
C ILE A 15 -12.00 -5.54 -13.42
N ILE A 16 -11.67 -6.80 -13.73
CA ILE A 16 -10.42 -7.17 -14.42
C ILE A 16 -10.79 -7.76 -15.77
N ILE A 17 -10.29 -7.15 -16.84
CA ILE A 17 -10.47 -7.64 -18.20
C ILE A 17 -9.45 -8.75 -18.45
N ARG A 18 -9.88 -9.88 -18.99
CA ARG A 18 -8.99 -10.99 -19.37
C ARG A 18 -9.15 -11.28 -20.85
N TYR A 19 -8.04 -11.38 -21.57
CA TYR A 19 -8.03 -11.76 -22.98
C TYR A 19 -7.12 -12.97 -23.18
N LYS A 20 -7.53 -13.89 -24.06
CA LYS A 20 -6.69 -15.00 -24.46
C LYS A 20 -5.83 -14.52 -25.63
N CYS A 21 -4.51 -14.58 -25.46
CA CYS A 21 -3.58 -14.17 -26.49
C CYS A 21 -3.30 -15.34 -27.42
N ASP A 22 -3.61 -15.18 -28.70
CA ASP A 22 -3.45 -16.24 -29.70
C ASP A 22 -1.96 -16.48 -30.05
N SER A 23 -1.10 -15.48 -29.88
CA SER A 23 0.33 -15.59 -30.17
C SER A 23 1.13 -16.36 -29.12
N CYS A 24 0.73 -16.31 -27.84
CA CYS A 24 1.43 -17.03 -26.76
C CYS A 24 0.59 -18.18 -26.18
N GLY A 25 -0.69 -18.30 -26.52
CA GLY A 25 -1.62 -19.31 -26.01
C GLY A 25 -2.07 -19.10 -24.55
N HIS A 26 -1.64 -18.02 -23.89
CA HIS A 26 -1.94 -17.74 -22.49
C HIS A 26 -3.08 -16.74 -22.33
N THR A 27 -3.73 -16.76 -21.16
CA THR A 27 -4.71 -15.75 -20.77
C THR A 27 -4.01 -14.60 -20.06
N HIS A 28 -4.08 -13.41 -20.64
CA HIS A 28 -3.54 -12.19 -20.09
C HIS A 28 -4.63 -11.43 -19.35
N ALA A 29 -4.32 -10.90 -18.17
CA ALA A 29 -5.18 -9.97 -17.45
C ALA A 29 -4.73 -8.54 -17.75
N LEU A 30 -5.63 -7.73 -18.32
CA LEU A 30 -5.49 -6.29 -18.40
C LEU A 30 -5.84 -5.72 -17.03
N LEU A 31 -4.80 -5.30 -16.32
CA LEU A 31 -4.92 -4.66 -15.03
C LEU A 31 -5.26 -3.17 -15.24
N PRO A 32 -6.40 -2.67 -14.72
CA PRO A 32 -6.69 -1.25 -14.70
C PRO A 32 -5.56 -0.44 -14.05
N GLU A 33 -5.30 0.78 -14.52
CA GLU A 33 -4.23 1.62 -13.97
C GLU A 33 -4.38 1.93 -12.48
N PHE A 34 -5.62 1.95 -11.97
CA PHE A 34 -5.90 2.14 -10.54
C PHE A 34 -5.63 0.90 -9.68
N LEU A 35 -5.46 -0.27 -10.30
CA LEU A 35 -4.97 -1.48 -9.64
C LEU A 35 -3.43 -1.51 -9.57
N ILE A 36 -2.75 -0.52 -10.12
CA ILE A 36 -1.35 -0.26 -9.79
C ILE A 36 -1.31 0.80 -8.67
N PRO A 37 -0.50 0.60 -7.61
CA PRO A 37 0.56 -0.41 -7.47
C PRO A 37 0.36 -1.32 -6.25
N TYR A 38 1.28 -2.26 -6.07
CA TYR A 38 1.49 -3.16 -4.93
C TYR A 38 1.44 -2.58 -3.50
N ARG A 39 0.96 -1.36 -3.26
CA ARG A 39 0.74 -0.78 -1.93
C ARG A 39 -0.46 0.17 -1.98
N SER A 40 -1.32 0.10 -0.97
CA SER A 40 -2.47 1.01 -0.74
C SER A 40 -2.10 2.49 -0.57
N TYR A 41 -0.84 2.86 -0.81
CA TYR A 41 -0.24 4.15 -0.49
C TYR A 41 0.62 4.61 -1.67
N SER A 42 0.42 5.86 -2.11
CA SER A 42 1.21 6.45 -3.19
C SER A 42 2.65 6.69 -2.74
N LEU A 43 3.61 6.64 -3.67
CA LEU A 43 5.03 6.88 -3.37
C LEU A 43 5.23 8.26 -2.70
N LEU A 44 4.57 9.30 -3.22
CA LEU A 44 4.62 10.65 -2.65
C LEU A 44 4.13 10.69 -1.20
N PHE A 45 3.07 9.93 -0.89
CA PHE A 45 2.57 9.80 0.47
C PHE A 45 3.59 9.08 1.38
N ILE A 46 4.18 7.99 0.92
CA ILE A 46 5.22 7.26 1.66
C ILE A 46 6.42 8.18 1.95
N LEU A 47 6.85 8.97 0.96
CA LEU A 47 7.95 9.93 1.13
C LEU A 47 7.59 11.06 2.10
N ALA A 48 6.36 11.56 2.07
CA ALA A 48 5.90 12.56 3.04
C ALA A 48 5.92 12.01 4.48
N VAL A 49 5.48 10.77 4.68
CA VAL A 49 5.54 10.08 5.98
C VAL A 49 6.99 9.87 6.44
N LEU A 50 7.89 9.49 5.52
CA LEU A 50 9.31 9.32 5.83
C LEU A 50 10.05 10.65 6.09
N LYS A 51 9.61 11.76 5.48
CA LYS A 51 10.16 13.10 5.74
C LYS A 51 9.86 13.55 7.17
N ASP A 52 8.69 13.21 7.68
CA ASP A 52 8.26 13.53 9.04
C ASP A 52 8.82 12.55 10.10
N TYR A 53 9.74 11.66 9.70
CA TYR A 53 10.41 10.70 10.59
C TYR A 53 11.33 11.34 11.65
N CYS A 54 11.52 12.67 11.63
CA CYS A 54 12.09 13.39 12.76
C CYS A 54 11.21 13.34 14.02
N LEU A 55 9.93 12.98 13.87
CA LEU A 55 8.97 12.77 14.96
C LEU A 55 8.99 11.30 15.45
N THR A 56 8.47 11.06 16.65
CA THR A 56 8.29 9.69 17.16
C THR A 56 7.29 8.91 16.30
N ILE A 57 7.51 7.60 16.16
CA ILE A 57 6.67 6.71 15.32
C ILE A 57 5.20 6.73 15.78
N GLU A 58 4.96 6.90 17.08
CA GLU A 58 3.63 7.06 17.69
C GLU A 58 2.92 8.30 17.14
N LYS A 59 3.60 9.45 17.11
CA LYS A 59 3.04 10.71 16.57
C LYS A 59 2.76 10.60 15.07
N ILE A 60 3.60 9.88 14.32
CA ILE A 60 3.39 9.66 12.88
C ILE A 60 2.21 8.72 12.64
N SER A 61 2.10 7.67 13.46
CA SER A 61 0.99 6.72 13.41
C SER A 61 -0.34 7.43 13.67
N GLU A 62 -0.39 8.30 14.67
CA GLU A 62 -1.55 9.13 15.01
C GLU A 62 -1.86 10.16 13.90
N LYS A 63 -0.85 10.90 13.44
CA LYS A 63 -1.00 11.96 12.42
C LYS A 63 -1.52 11.44 11.08
N TYR A 64 -1.05 10.29 10.63
CA TYR A 64 -1.39 9.75 9.31
C TYR A 64 -2.39 8.59 9.36
N GLY A 65 -2.79 8.12 10.55
CA GLY A 65 -3.69 6.98 10.72
C GLY A 65 -3.10 5.66 10.19
N ILE A 66 -1.77 5.52 10.21
CA ILE A 66 -1.06 4.35 9.67
C ILE A 66 -0.55 3.51 10.83
N ALA A 67 -0.65 2.18 10.73
CA ALA A 67 -0.05 1.28 11.70
C ALA A 67 1.48 1.43 11.73
N ALA A 68 2.07 1.46 12.93
CA ALA A 68 3.51 1.54 13.12
C ALA A 68 4.28 0.45 12.34
N SER A 69 3.73 -0.76 12.23
CA SER A 69 4.30 -1.86 11.45
C SER A 69 4.53 -1.53 9.97
N THR A 70 3.59 -0.81 9.35
CA THR A 70 3.69 -0.34 7.96
C THR A 70 4.82 0.69 7.82
N ILE A 71 4.94 1.60 8.79
CA ILE A 71 6.00 2.63 8.82
C ILE A 71 7.39 1.97 8.92
N TYR A 72 7.56 0.97 9.80
CA TYR A 72 8.81 0.20 9.89
C TYR A 72 9.17 -0.49 8.58
N THR A 73 8.17 -1.08 7.89
CA THR A 73 8.37 -1.74 6.60
C THR A 73 8.88 -0.75 5.55
N TRP A 74 8.29 0.45 5.47
CA TRP A 74 8.73 1.49 4.55
C TRP A 74 10.13 2.00 4.85
N LYS A 75 10.48 2.15 6.13
CA LYS A 75 11.85 2.51 6.54
C LYS A 75 12.87 1.47 6.08
N ALA A 76 12.58 0.18 6.30
CA ALA A 76 13.48 -0.89 5.87
C ALA A 76 13.68 -0.90 4.35
N LEU A 77 12.62 -0.67 3.58
CA LEU A 77 12.68 -0.56 2.12
C LEU A 77 13.45 0.68 1.66
N PHE A 78 13.25 1.82 2.32
CA PHE A 78 13.98 3.05 2.02
C PHE A 78 15.49 2.87 2.24
N LEU A 79 15.89 2.28 3.37
CA LEU A 79 17.30 1.99 3.66
C LEU A 79 17.91 0.96 2.70
N LYS A 80 17.12 -0.02 2.24
CA LYS A 80 17.57 -0.98 1.23
C LYS A 80 17.87 -0.31 -0.11
N ASN A 81 17.00 0.61 -0.55
CA ASN A 81 17.15 1.31 -1.84
C ASN A 81 18.17 2.45 -1.79
N LYS A 82 18.46 3.03 -0.62
CA LYS A 82 19.50 4.07 -0.45
C LYS A 82 20.93 3.53 -0.65
N LYS A 83 21.12 2.21 -0.67
CA LYS A 83 22.42 1.55 -0.87
C LYS A 83 22.79 1.32 -2.35
N ILE A 84 22.00 1.85 -3.29
CA ILE A 84 22.27 1.82 -4.73
C ILE A 84 22.84 3.17 -5.14
#